data_AF-A0A3M1MXW1-F1
#
_entry.id   AF-A0A3M1MXW1-F1
#
_cell.length_a   1.000
_cell.length_b   1.000
_cell.length_c   1.000
_cell.angle_alpha   90.00
_cell.angle_beta   90.00
_cell.angle_gamma   90.00
#
_symmetry.space_group_name_H-M   'P 1'
#
loop_
_entity.id
_entity.type
_entity.pdbx_description
1 polymer ?
#
loop_
_entity_poly.entity_id
_entity_poly.type
_entity_poly.pdbx_seq_one_letter_code
_entity_poly.pdbx_strand_id
1 'polypeptide(L)'
;MPTLEQVRDYLSRFDLKVLEYDQATPTVADAARVVGCSEAEIGKTLLFRVGETPVAVLAAGDRKVASGRLKAAAGLSGKVRMV
;
A
#
# COMPACT_ATOMS: atom_id res chain seq x y z
N MET A 1 -6.25 -4.94 15.69
CA MET A 1 -5.57 -5.26 14.42
C MET A 1 -5.72 -6.75 14.17
N PRO A 2 -5.87 -7.19 12.91
CA PRO A 2 -5.92 -8.63 12.61
C PRO A 2 -4.57 -9.29 12.93
N THR A 3 -4.60 -10.56 13.35
CA THR A 3 -3.40 -11.40 13.44
C THR A 3 -2.99 -11.90 12.06
N LEU A 4 -1.76 -12.41 11.92
CA LEU A 4 -1.29 -13.01 10.67
C LEU A 4 -2.17 -14.19 10.23
N GLU A 5 -2.59 -15.03 11.18
CA GLU A 5 -3.49 -16.17 10.92
C GLU A 5 -4.85 -15.69 10.36
N GLN A 6 -5.42 -14.64 10.94
CA GLN A 6 -6.66 -14.04 10.43
C GLN A 6 -6.50 -13.49 9.00
N VAL A 7 -5.34 -12.93 8.67
CA VAL A 7 -5.03 -12.47 7.31
C VAL A 7 -4.90 -13.65 6.35
N ARG A 8 -4.22 -14.73 6.74
CA ARG A 8 -4.09 -15.97 5.95
C ARG A 8 -5.45 -16.58 5.63
N ASP A 9 -6.32 -16.68 6.62
CA ASP A 9 -7.68 -17.24 6.48
C ASP A 9 -8.60 -16.40 5.60
N TYR A 10 -8.41 -15.08 5.61
CA TYR A 10 -9.16 -14.19 4.74
C TYR A 10 -8.69 -14.32 3.28
N LEU A 11 -7.38 -14.33 3.05
CA LEU A 11 -6.79 -14.35 1.70
C LEU A 11 -6.92 -15.71 1.00
N SER A 12 -6.97 -16.81 1.74
CA SER A 12 -7.15 -18.16 1.18
C SER A 12 -8.44 -18.33 0.37
N ARG A 13 -9.47 -17.53 0.70
CA ARG A 13 -10.77 -17.49 -0.01
C ARG A 13 -10.66 -16.95 -1.45
N PHE A 14 -9.54 -16.31 -1.76
CA PHE A 14 -9.23 -15.72 -3.07
C PHE A 14 -8.07 -16.45 -3.76
N ASP A 15 -7.72 -17.66 -3.32
CA ASP A 15 -6.56 -18.44 -3.79
C ASP A 15 -5.21 -17.71 -3.62
N LEU A 16 -5.14 -16.77 -2.67
CA LEU A 16 -3.92 -16.04 -2.33
C LEU A 16 -3.22 -16.64 -1.12
N LYS A 17 -1.89 -16.70 -1.16
CA LYS A 17 -1.03 -17.21 -0.09
C LYS A 17 -0.20 -16.09 0.51
N VAL A 18 -0.10 -16.05 1.84
CA VAL A 18 0.84 -15.17 2.54
C VAL A 18 2.20 -15.84 2.60
N LEU A 19 3.22 -15.16 2.07
CA LEU A 19 4.62 -15.55 2.16
C LEU A 19 5.28 -14.81 3.31
N GLU A 20 6.08 -15.52 4.10
CA GLU A 20 6.86 -14.97 5.20
C GLU A 20 8.36 -15.07 4.87
N TYR A 21 9.11 -14.07 5.32
CA TYR A 21 10.54 -13.96 5.11
C TYR A 21 11.19 -13.55 6.43
N ASP A 22 12.38 -14.10 6.73
CA ASP A 22 13.12 -13.78 7.96
C ASP A 22 13.77 -12.39 7.90
N GLN A 23 14.01 -11.87 6.70
CA GLN A 23 14.61 -10.56 6.48
C GLN A 23 13.59 -9.44 6.66
N ALA A 24 13.97 -8.36 7.33
CA ALA A 24 13.13 -7.18 7.47
C ALA A 24 12.90 -6.47 6.13
N THR A 25 11.68 -5.97 5.93
CA THR A 25 11.22 -5.31 4.69
C THR A 25 10.64 -3.90 4.94
N PRO A 26 11.32 -2.99 5.65
CA PRO A 26 10.74 -1.70 6.07
C PRO A 26 10.59 -0.70 4.92
N THR A 27 11.31 -0.89 3.81
CA THR A 27 11.24 -0.04 2.62
C THR A 27 10.84 -0.85 1.39
N VAL A 28 10.42 -0.14 0.34
CA VAL A 28 10.14 -0.74 -0.97
C VAL A 28 11.37 -1.49 -1.51
N ALA A 29 12.56 -0.89 -1.40
CA ALA A 29 13.80 -1.49 -1.85
C ALA A 29 14.14 -2.78 -1.07
N ASP A 30 13.93 -2.79 0.26
CA ASP A 30 14.14 -3.98 1.08
C ASP A 30 13.16 -5.09 0.71
N ALA A 31 11.88 -4.76 0.55
CA ALA A 31 10.85 -5.71 0.15
C ALA A 31 11.12 -6.32 -1.23
N ALA A 32 11.43 -5.48 -2.23
CA ALA A 32 11.74 -5.92 -3.58
C ALA A 32 12.93 -6.88 -3.62
N ARG A 33 14.00 -6.57 -2.86
CA ARG A 33 15.19 -7.41 -2.74
C ARG A 33 14.88 -8.78 -2.10
N VAL A 34 14.08 -8.81 -1.04
CA VAL A 34 13.73 -10.05 -0.33
C VAL A 34 12.82 -10.95 -1.15
N VAL A 35 11.86 -10.36 -1.88
CA VAL A 35 10.92 -11.08 -2.75
C VAL A 35 11.59 -11.51 -4.07
N GLY A 36 12.61 -10.77 -4.53
CA GLY A 36 13.25 -11.02 -5.82
C GLY A 36 12.49 -10.41 -7.01
N CYS A 37 11.85 -9.26 -6.80
CA CYS A 37 11.08 -8.53 -7.82
C CYS A 37 11.61 -7.10 -7.98
N SER A 38 11.05 -6.35 -8.93
CA SER A 38 11.30 -4.92 -9.09
C SER A 38 10.55 -4.09 -8.04
N GLU A 39 11.02 -2.87 -7.75
CA GLU A 39 10.32 -1.94 -6.85
C GLU A 39 8.92 -1.55 -7.35
N ALA A 40 8.69 -1.59 -8.67
CA ALA A 40 7.39 -1.29 -9.28
C ALA A 40 6.33 -2.37 -9.00
N GLU A 41 6.76 -3.59 -8.69
CA GLU A 41 5.87 -4.72 -8.34
C GLU A 41 5.47 -4.70 -6.86
N ILE A 42 6.17 -3.96 -6.02
CA ILE A 42 5.80 -3.78 -4.61
C ILE A 42 4.65 -2.78 -4.49
N GLY A 43 3.51 -3.25 -4.00
CA GLY A 43 2.39 -2.37 -3.64
C GLY A 43 2.59 -1.73 -2.26
N LYS A 44 2.55 -0.39 -2.19
CA LYS A 44 2.52 0.34 -0.92
C LYS A 44 1.17 1.02 -0.72
N THR A 45 0.60 0.83 0.47
CA THR A 45 -0.60 1.55 0.90
C THR A 45 -0.17 2.81 1.64
N LEU A 46 -0.58 3.96 1.12
CA LEU A 46 -0.33 5.28 1.70
C LEU A 46 -1.65 5.88 2.16
N LEU A 47 -1.67 6.45 3.35
CA LEU A 47 -2.85 7.13 3.89
C LEU A 47 -2.74 8.63 3.67
N PHE A 48 -3.82 9.23 3.20
CA PHE A 48 -3.95 10.66 2.99
C PHE A 48 -5.20 11.18 3.67
N ARG A 49 -5.21 12.49 3.94
CA ARG A 49 -6.39 13.26 4.25
C ARG A 49 -6.56 14.32 3.16
N VAL A 50 -7.70 14.34 2.48
CA VAL A 50 -8.06 15.36 1.48
C VAL A 50 -9.16 16.23 2.08
N GLY A 51 -8.81 17.45 2.48
CA GLY A 51 -9.66 18.22 3.39
C GLY A 51 -9.78 17.46 4.71
N GLU A 52 -10.99 17.05 5.08
CA GLU A 52 -11.27 16.27 6.29
C GLU A 52 -11.47 14.77 6.00
N THR A 53 -11.47 14.37 4.73
CA THR A 53 -11.79 13.00 4.32
C THR A 53 -10.53 12.13 4.28
N PRO A 54 -10.49 11.00 5.02
CA PRO A 54 -9.40 10.04 4.91
C PRO A 54 -9.49 9.24 3.61
N VAL A 55 -8.34 9.00 2.97
CA VAL A 55 -8.23 8.26 1.70
C VAL A 55 -7.04 7.31 1.79
N ALA A 56 -7.26 6.03 1.51
CA ALA A 56 -6.20 5.04 1.34
C ALA A 56 -5.86 4.90 -0.14
N VAL A 57 -4.57 4.92 -0.48
CA VAL A 57 -4.08 4.78 -1.86
C VAL A 57 -3.11 3.61 -1.92
N LEU A 58 -3.45 2.61 -2.74
CA LEU A 58 -2.49 1.60 -3.16
C LEU A 58 -1.72 2.12 -4.38
N ALA A 59 -0.41 2.23 -4.27
CA ALA A 59 0.47 2.66 -5.35
C ALA A 59 1.62 1.67 -5.54
N ALA A 60 2.13 1.56 -6.78
CA ALA A 60 3.40 0.88 -7.04
C ALA A 60 4.55 1.58 -6.27
N GLY A 61 5.53 0.79 -5.86
CA GLY A 61 6.59 1.21 -4.95
C GLY A 61 7.48 2.31 -5.51
N ASP A 62 7.71 2.27 -6.82
CA ASP A 62 8.45 3.28 -7.61
C ASP A 62 7.66 4.56 -7.88
N ARG A 63 6.34 4.59 -7.58
CA ARG A 63 5.48 5.75 -7.88
C ARG A 63 5.28 6.67 -6.69
N LYS A 64 5.06 7.94 -7.03
CA LYS A 64 4.62 8.99 -6.09
C LYS A 64 3.17 9.37 -6.39
N VAL A 65 2.39 9.55 -5.35
CA VAL A 65 0.99 10.00 -5.46
C VAL A 65 0.99 11.51 -5.69
N ALA A 66 0.45 11.94 -6.83
CA ALA A 66 0.29 13.35 -7.14
C ALA A 66 -1.02 13.88 -6.57
N SER A 67 -0.96 14.90 -5.70
CA SER A 67 -2.14 15.45 -5.00
C SER A 67 -3.27 15.87 -5.92
N GLY A 68 -2.97 16.45 -7.09
CA GLY A 68 -3.98 16.83 -8.09
C GLY A 68 -4.71 15.62 -8.65
N ARG A 69 -3.98 14.56 -9.01
CA ARG A 69 -4.56 13.30 -9.53
C ARG A 69 -5.34 12.55 -8.46
N LEU A 70 -4.85 12.54 -7.22
CA LEU A 70 -5.56 11.96 -6.08
C LEU A 70 -6.93 12.63 -5.87
N LYS A 71 -6.95 13.97 -5.82
CA LYS A 71 -8.19 14.75 -5.70
C LYS A 71 -9.18 14.44 -6.82
N ALA A 72 -8.70 14.43 -8.07
CA ALA A 72 -9.53 14.13 -9.23
C ALA A 72 -10.10 12.70 -9.16
N ALA A 73 -9.26 11.70 -8.86
CA ALA A 73 -9.68 10.30 -8.77
C ALA A 73 -10.65 10.03 -7.62
N ALA A 74 -10.48 10.72 -6.49
CA ALA A 74 -11.37 10.59 -5.33
C ALA A 74 -12.63 11.45 -5.42
N GLY A 75 -12.75 12.35 -6.41
CA GLY A 75 -13.84 13.32 -6.48
C GLY A 75 -13.85 14.32 -5.32
N LEU A 76 -12.68 14.64 -4.76
CA LEU A 76 -12.54 15.47 -3.56
C LEU A 76 -11.80 16.78 -3.85
N SER A 77 -12.12 17.80 -3.07
CA SER A 77 -11.42 19.08 -3.06
C SER A 77 -10.84 19.37 -1.67
N GLY A 78 -9.80 20.20 -1.61
CA GLY A 78 -9.16 20.61 -0.35
C GLY A 78 -7.66 20.33 -0.29
N LYS A 79 -7.05 20.63 0.86
CA LYS A 79 -5.62 20.40 1.10
C LYS A 79 -5.37 18.90 1.28
N VAL A 80 -4.37 18.38 0.57
CA VAL A 80 -3.92 17.00 0.71
C VAL A 80 -2.80 16.94 1.74
N ARG A 81 -2.89 16.02 2.69
CA ARG A 81 -1.83 15.71 3.67
C ARG A 81 -1.65 14.19 3.72
N MET A 82 -0.41 13.72 3.74
CA MET A 82 -0.13 12.33 4.08
C MET A 82 -0.25 12.19 5.60
N VAL A 83 -0.88 11.11 6.08
CA VAL A 83 -1.16 10.85 7.50
C VAL A 83 -0.63 9.49 7.92
#